data_AF-A0A0S9DBZ4-F1
#
_entry.id   AF-A0A0S9DBZ4-F1
#
_cell.length_a   1.000
_cell.length_b   1.000
_cell.length_c   1.000
_cell.angle_alpha   90.00
_cell.angle_beta   90.00
_cell.angle_gamma   90.00
#
_symmetry.space_group_name_H-M   'P 1'
#
loop_
_entity.id
_entity.type
_entity.pdbx_description
1 polymer ?
#
loop_
_entity_poly.entity_id
_entity_poly.type
_entity_poly.pdbx_seq_one_letter_code
_entity_poly.pdbx_strand_id
1 'polypeptide(L)'
;MSTRLSPAEDFPEDLTALDLPTVEVLNSKIHRELDYEYAHDGEPSLETEIRHEELTEELDRRDRRPESSPVLPDVVEPARRSS
;
A
#
# COMPACT_ATOMS: atom_id res chain seq x y z
N MET A 1 -7.65 11.64 -14.82
CA MET A 1 -6.93 11.28 -13.58
C MET A 1 -5.46 11.20 -13.91
N SER A 2 -4.59 11.87 -13.15
CA SER A 2 -3.15 11.74 -13.30
C SER A 2 -2.72 10.32 -12.93
N THR A 3 -1.81 9.74 -13.71
CA THR A 3 -1.23 8.42 -13.46
C THR A 3 -0.01 8.47 -12.54
N ARG A 4 0.43 9.68 -12.20
CA ARG A 4 1.56 10.03 -11.32
C ARG A 4 1.06 10.85 -10.13
N LEU A 5 1.92 11.03 -9.13
CA LEU A 5 1.67 11.89 -7.98
C LEU A 5 2.83 12.88 -7.85
N SER A 6 2.65 14.07 -8.40
CA SER A 6 3.66 15.12 -8.39
C SER A 6 3.93 15.59 -6.95
N PRO A 7 5.15 16.03 -6.62
CA PRO A 7 5.47 16.58 -5.30
C PRO A 7 4.59 17.77 -4.90
N ALA A 8 4.03 18.50 -5.87
CA ALA A 8 3.12 19.62 -5.63
C ALA A 8 1.66 19.20 -5.36
N GLU A 9 1.30 17.94 -5.58
CA GLU A 9 -0.04 17.42 -5.29
C GLU A 9 -0.20 17.10 -3.80
N ASP A 10 -1.43 17.22 -3.31
CA ASP A 10 -1.79 16.87 -1.94
C ASP A 10 -1.47 15.39 -1.65
N PHE A 11 -0.88 15.15 -0.47
CA PHE A 11 -0.54 13.83 0.02
C PHE A 11 -1.22 13.59 1.38
N PRO A 12 -1.74 12.37 1.66
CA PRO A 12 -2.38 12.09 2.93
C PRO A 12 -1.40 12.19 4.10
N GLU A 13 -1.76 12.95 5.13
CA GLU A 13 -0.93 13.08 6.35
C GLU A 13 -0.88 11.80 7.20
N ASP A 14 -1.88 10.92 7.06
CA ASP A 14 -1.97 9.66 7.79
C ASP A 14 -2.36 8.50 6.85
N LEU A 15 -1.37 7.67 6.50
CA LEU A 15 -1.55 6.49 5.67
C LEU A 15 -2.28 5.34 6.40
N THR A 16 -2.29 5.34 7.74
CA THR A 16 -2.92 4.27 8.53
C THR A 16 -4.44 4.33 8.47
N ALA A 17 -5.00 5.50 8.16
CA ALA A 17 -6.43 5.71 7.94
C ALA A 17 -6.93 5.20 6.58
N LEU A 18 -6.02 4.85 5.66
CA LEU A 18 -6.34 4.40 4.31
C LEU A 18 -6.40 2.88 4.21
N ASP A 19 -7.30 2.37 3.38
CA ASP A 19 -7.36 0.95 3.04
C ASP A 19 -6.17 0.53 2.16
N LEU A 20 -5.84 -0.76 2.17
CA LEU A 20 -4.68 -1.30 1.45
C LEU A 20 -4.68 -0.96 -0.05
N PRO A 21 -5.78 -1.13 -0.80
CA PRO A 21 -5.82 -0.78 -2.20
C PRO A 21 -5.47 0.69 -2.46
N THR A 22 -5.89 1.62 -1.59
CA THR A 22 -5.57 3.05 -1.76
C THR A 22 -4.08 3.30 -1.55
N VAL A 23 -3.47 2.70 -0.53
CA VAL A 23 -2.03 2.82 -0.27
C VAL A 23 -1.21 2.22 -1.43
N GLU A 24 -1.61 1.07 -1.97
CA GLU A 24 -0.97 0.45 -3.14
C GLU A 24 -1.08 1.31 -4.41
N VAL A 25 -2.21 1.99 -4.60
CA VAL A 25 -2.41 2.93 -5.71
C VAL A 25 -1.50 4.15 -5.56
N LEU A 26 -1.39 4.71 -4.34
CA LEU A 26 -0.46 5.81 -4.07
C LEU A 26 0.99 5.38 -4.32
N ASN A 27 1.38 4.19 -3.88
CA ASN A 27 2.71 3.63 -4.14
C ASN A 27 2.96 3.43 -5.65
N SER A 28 1.97 2.96 -6.40
CA SER A 28 2.09 2.83 -7.85
C SER A 28 2.26 4.18 -8.55
N LYS A 29 1.65 5.25 -8.02
CA LYS A 29 1.78 6.60 -8.57
C LYS A 29 3.11 7.24 -8.22
N ILE A 30 3.60 7.06 -6.99
CA ILE A 30 4.89 7.63 -6.56
C ILE A 30 6.05 7.00 -7.32
N HIS A 31 6.00 5.69 -7.58
CA HIS A 31 7.00 5.02 -8.42
C HIS A 31 7.06 5.60 -9.85
N ARG A 32 5.90 5.91 -10.43
CA ARG A 32 5.85 6.55 -11.76
C ARG A 32 6.33 8.00 -11.75
N GLU A 33 6.21 8.69 -10.61
CA GLU A 33 6.80 10.03 -10.47
C GLU A 33 8.32 9.94 -10.31
N LEU A 34 8.83 9.02 -9.48
CA LEU A 34 10.27 8.74 -9.39
C LEU A 34 10.87 8.43 -10.76
N ASP A 35 10.26 7.50 -11.51
CA ASP A 35 10.71 7.14 -12.87
C ASP A 35 10.71 8.36 -13.80
N TYR A 36 9.71 9.24 -13.66
CA TYR A 36 9.60 10.46 -14.44
C TYR A 36 10.71 11.45 -14.09
N GLU A 37 10.89 11.78 -12.82
CA GLU A 37 11.89 12.73 -12.33
C GLU A 37 13.32 12.24 -12.62
N TYR A 38 13.62 10.95 -12.42
CA TYR A 38 14.91 10.37 -12.83
C TYR A 38 15.17 10.51 -14.33
N ALA A 39 14.15 10.31 -15.17
CA ALA A 39 14.31 10.40 -16.62
C ALA A 39 14.39 11.85 -17.15
N HIS A 40 13.75 12.80 -16.48
CA HIS A 40 13.62 14.19 -16.96
C HIS A 40 14.56 15.16 -16.27
N ASP A 41 14.69 15.03 -14.95
CA ASP A 41 15.42 15.95 -14.08
C ASP A 41 16.77 15.36 -13.62
N GLY A 42 16.94 14.04 -13.76
CA GLY A 42 18.17 13.31 -13.45
C GLY A 42 18.26 12.83 -12.00
N GLU A 43 17.44 13.39 -11.12
CA GLU A 43 17.26 13.00 -9.73
C GLU A 43 15.81 13.26 -9.28
N PRO A 44 15.27 12.46 -8.35
CA PRO A 44 13.95 12.67 -7.80
C PRO A 44 13.93 13.90 -6.88
N SER A 45 12.76 14.50 -6.72
CA SER A 45 12.59 15.54 -5.72
C SER A 45 12.58 14.92 -4.32
N LEU A 46 13.12 15.66 -3.34
CA LEU A 46 13.16 15.23 -1.94
C LEU A 46 11.76 14.85 -1.41
N GLU A 47 10.74 15.59 -1.83
CA GLU A 47 9.35 15.32 -1.44
C GLU A 47 8.85 13.98 -1.99
N THR A 48 9.18 13.65 -3.24
CA THR A 48 8.84 12.36 -3.85
C THR A 48 9.54 11.21 -3.12
N GLU A 49 10.81 11.38 -2.73
CA GLU A 49 11.57 10.39 -1.94
C GLU A 49 10.93 10.17 -0.57
N ILE A 50 10.64 11.24 0.19
CA ILE A 50 10.01 11.14 1.52
C ILE A 50 8.68 10.39 1.43
N ARG A 51 7.81 10.75 0.48
CA ARG A 51 6.52 10.08 0.30
C ARG A 51 6.66 8.61 -0.09
N HIS A 52 7.69 8.27 -0.87
CA HIS A 52 7.99 6.88 -1.23
C HIS A 52 8.46 6.06 -0.01
N GLU A 53 9.30 6.65 0.84
CA GLU A 53 9.73 6.03 2.10
C GLU A 53 8.54 5.79 3.03
N GLU A 54 7.68 6.78 3.24
CA GLU A 54 6.48 6.65 4.08
C GLU A 54 5.53 5.54 3.60
N LEU A 55 5.29 5.47 2.28
CA LEU A 55 4.47 4.41 1.67
C LEU A 55 5.10 3.03 1.84
N THR A 56 6.42 2.94 1.66
CA THR A 56 7.17 1.68 1.84
C THR A 56 7.09 1.22 3.29
N GLU A 57 7.30 2.11 4.26
CA GLU A 57 7.20 1.79 5.68
C GLU A 57 5.80 1.31 6.08
N GLU A 58 4.75 1.94 5.57
CA GLU A 58 3.36 1.53 5.85
C GLU A 58 3.03 0.18 5.22
N LEU A 59 3.43 -0.08 3.99
CA LEU A 59 3.23 -1.38 3.34
C LEU A 59 4.01 -2.49 4.07
N ASP A 60 5.27 -2.24 4.43
CA ASP A 60 6.08 -3.14 5.24
C ASP A 60 5.42 -3.45 6.60
N ARG A 61 4.84 -2.44 7.24
CA ARG A 61 4.11 -2.58 8.50
C ARG A 61 2.87 -3.47 8.33
N ARG A 62 2.15 -3.35 7.21
CA ARG A 62 0.98 -4.17 6.89
C ARG A 62 1.37 -5.61 6.58
N ASP A 63 2.44 -5.83 5.84
CA ASP A 63 2.96 -7.17 5.55
C ASP A 63 3.43 -7.90 6.80
N ARG A 64 4.00 -7.15 7.76
CA ARG A 64 4.42 -7.68 9.07
C ARG A 64 3.25 -7.89 10.04
N ARG A 65 2.09 -7.27 9.79
CA ARG A 65 0.88 -7.44 10.61
C ARG A 65 0.05 -8.59 10.04
N PRO A 66 -0.03 -9.75 10.71
CA PRO A 66 -0.81 -10.89 10.22
C PRO A 66 -2.31 -10.63 10.43
N GLU A 67 -2.90 -9.71 9.68
CA GLU A 67 -4.34 -9.41 9.75
C GLU A 67 -4.97 -9.52 8.36
N SER A 68 -5.17 -10.77 7.94
CA SER A 68 -6.42 -11.29 7.35
C SER A 68 -6.15 -12.62 6.64
N SER A 69 -5.74 -13.64 7.40
CA SER A 69 -6.11 -14.98 6.98
C SER A 69 -7.60 -15.11 7.32
N PRO A 70 -8.53 -15.25 6.35
CA PRO A 70 -9.91 -15.52 6.68
C PRO A 70 -9.91 -16.79 7.52
N VAL A 71 -10.36 -16.68 8.77
CA VAL A 71 -10.69 -17.84 9.58
C VAL A 71 -11.76 -18.58 8.80
N LEU A 72 -11.35 -19.61 8.04
CA LEU A 72 -12.29 -20.56 7.49
C LEU A 72 -13.10 -21.05 8.69
N PRO A 73 -14.44 -20.88 8.71
CA PRO A 73 -15.22 -21.39 9.81
C PRO A 73 -14.94 -22.89 9.86
N ASP A 74 -14.42 -23.32 11.02
CA ASP A 74 -14.26 -24.71 11.41
C ASP A 74 -15.52 -25.45 10.95
N VAL A 75 -15.38 -26.28 9.91
CA VAL A 75 -16.47 -27.12 9.45
C VAL A 75 -16.62 -28.15 10.55
N VAL A 76 -17.48 -27.82 11.52
CA VAL A 76 -17.97 -28.72 12.54
C VAL A 76 -18.71 -29.83 11.80
N GLU A 77 -18.01 -30.92 11.48
CA GLU A 77 -18.66 -32.10 10.97
C GLU A 77 -19.51 -32.68 12.11
N PRO A 78 -20.85 -32.74 11.99
CA PRO A 78 -21.67 -33.25 13.05
C PRO A 78 -21.49 -34.76 13.13
N ALA A 79 -21.18 -35.22 14.34
CA ALA A 79 -21.16 -36.61 14.75
C ALA A 79 -22.34 -37.40 14.14
N ARG A 80 -22.05 -38.28 13.18
CA ARG A 80 -22.96 -39.36 12.79
C ARG A 80 -22.68 -40.54 13.72
N ARG A 81 -23.43 -40.56 14.80
CA ARG A 81 -23.65 -41.72 15.68
C ARG A 81 -24.39 -42.82 14.89
N SER A 82 -24.06 -44.07 15.22
CA SER A 82 -24.83 -45.31 14.95
C SER A 82 -24.72 -45.84 13.50
N SER A 83 -24.53 -47.13 13.24
CA SER A 83 -24.89 -48.33 14.01
C SER A 83 -24.05 -49.55 13.60
#